data_AF-A0A3A0VB51-F1
#
_entry.id   AF-A0A3A0VB51-F1
#
_cell.length_a   1.000
_cell.length_b   1.000
_cell.length_c   1.000
_cell.angle_alpha   90.00
_cell.angle_beta   90.00
_cell.angle_gamma   90.00
#
_symmetry.space_group_name_H-M   'P 1'
#
loop_
_entity.id
_entity.type
_entity.pdbx_description
1 polymer ?
#
loop_
_entity_poly.entity_id
_entity_poly.type
_entity_poly.pdbx_seq_one_letter_code
_entity_poly.pdbx_strand_id
1 'polypeptide(L)'
;VIPPSLLIPGIFIMRGFAALTLGTSTGAQAAFIPVGVAVAQAADLSVAAAGAAVIAGAYFGDNLSIISDTTIAATNGVGAKMKDKFKMNVLIALPAAIITAIFYAVVGGTGKVEGDLSFNFINILPYIFVLIAAIAGLDVILVLIIGIVMAGVLGMVQGQMGVFQFTKAIGDGMESMFTIFLVAFLVSGLVALIRYYGGIDWIITAMKTKAKGRKSAEYVISLMSGVLSAALSHNTLAIIISAPIA
;
A
#
# COMPACT_ATOMS: atom_id res chain seq x y z
N VAL A 1 6.76 -16.73 -22.88
CA VAL A 1 7.54 -17.49 -21.88
C VAL A 1 8.23 -16.49 -20.95
N ILE A 2 7.83 -16.42 -19.68
CA ILE A 2 8.48 -15.57 -18.67
C ILE A 2 9.55 -16.42 -17.99
N PRO A 3 10.81 -15.97 -17.86
CA PRO A 3 11.85 -16.67 -17.11
C PRO A 3 11.38 -16.96 -15.67
N PRO A 4 11.59 -18.19 -15.14
CA PRO A 4 11.22 -18.55 -13.76
C PRO A 4 11.75 -17.59 -12.69
N SER A 5 12.97 -17.06 -12.90
CA SER A 5 13.59 -16.07 -12.03
C SER A 5 12.83 -14.74 -11.96
N LEU A 6 11.99 -14.43 -12.95
CA LEU A 6 11.20 -13.20 -12.99
C LEU A 6 9.79 -13.36 -12.39
N LEU A 7 9.40 -14.56 -11.94
CA LEU A 7 8.07 -14.77 -11.38
C LEU A 7 7.87 -14.06 -10.05
N ILE A 8 8.81 -14.20 -9.10
CA ILE A 8 8.73 -13.51 -7.79
C ILE A 8 8.86 -11.98 -7.94
N PRO A 9 9.83 -11.43 -8.71
CA PRO A 9 9.84 -10.01 -9.05
C PRO A 9 8.56 -9.53 -9.73
N GLY A 10 7.97 -10.35 -10.60
CA GLY A 10 6.70 -10.06 -11.28
C GLY A 10 5.55 -9.91 -10.29
N ILE A 11 5.45 -10.82 -9.30
CA ILE A 11 4.48 -10.73 -8.21
C ILE A 11 4.67 -9.43 -7.41
N PHE A 12 5.93 -9.08 -7.07
CA PHE A 12 6.26 -7.83 -6.38
C PHE A 12 5.80 -6.59 -7.17
N ILE A 13 6.13 -6.51 -8.47
CA ILE A 13 5.79 -5.36 -9.33
C ILE A 13 4.28 -5.26 -9.55
N MET A 14 3.63 -6.37 -9.89
CA MET A 14 2.17 -6.42 -10.08
C MET A 14 1.47 -5.94 -8.81
N ARG A 15 1.93 -6.42 -7.65
CA ARG A 15 1.35 -6.02 -6.38
C ARG A 15 1.62 -4.56 -6.06
N GLY A 16 2.82 -4.06 -6.34
CA GLY A 16 3.16 -2.64 -6.21
C GLY A 16 2.26 -1.74 -7.03
N PHE A 17 2.02 -2.10 -8.29
CA PHE A 17 1.11 -1.37 -9.16
C PHE A 17 -0.34 -1.39 -8.63
N ALA A 18 -0.83 -2.53 -8.16
CA ALA A 18 -2.16 -2.61 -7.55
C ALA A 18 -2.27 -1.76 -6.26
N ALA A 19 -1.26 -1.74 -5.39
CA ALA A 19 -1.30 -0.90 -4.18
C ALA A 19 -1.21 0.60 -4.52
N LEU A 20 -0.38 0.97 -5.51
CA LEU A 20 -0.25 2.34 -5.99
C LEU A 20 -1.60 2.92 -6.40
N THR A 21 -2.41 2.10 -7.07
CA THR A 21 -3.71 2.49 -7.62
C THR A 21 -4.85 2.34 -6.62
N LEU A 22 -4.80 1.39 -5.69
CA LEU A 22 -5.84 1.22 -4.68
C LEU A 22 -5.66 2.15 -3.47
N GLY A 23 -4.46 2.67 -3.22
CA GLY A 23 -4.20 3.56 -2.09
C GLY A 23 -4.24 2.91 -0.71
N THR A 24 -4.16 1.57 -0.65
CA THR A 24 -4.18 0.82 0.60
C THR A 24 -3.17 -0.32 0.59
N SER A 25 -2.44 -0.47 1.70
CA SER A 25 -1.54 -1.60 1.94
C SER A 25 -2.29 -2.82 2.50
N THR A 26 -3.10 -2.67 3.55
CA THR A 26 -3.80 -3.77 4.23
C THR A 26 -4.89 -4.43 3.38
N GLY A 27 -5.77 -3.63 2.76
CA GLY A 27 -6.85 -4.15 1.91
C GLY A 27 -6.31 -4.93 0.72
N ALA A 28 -5.27 -4.39 0.08
CA ALA A 28 -4.68 -5.06 -1.06
C ALA A 28 -3.72 -6.20 -0.63
N GLN A 29 -3.22 -6.26 0.61
CA GLN A 29 -2.57 -7.48 1.13
C GLN A 29 -3.60 -8.61 1.29
N ALA A 30 -4.75 -8.34 1.90
CA ALA A 30 -5.81 -9.33 2.10
C ALA A 30 -6.28 -9.95 0.77
N ALA A 31 -6.43 -9.13 -0.28
CA ALA A 31 -6.84 -9.59 -1.60
C ALA A 31 -5.76 -10.37 -2.37
N PHE A 32 -4.50 -9.94 -2.30
CA PHE A 32 -3.44 -10.48 -3.18
C PHE A 32 -2.52 -11.51 -2.52
N ILE A 33 -2.49 -11.64 -1.19
CA ILE A 33 -1.73 -12.71 -0.53
C ILE A 33 -2.24 -14.09 -0.99
N PRO A 34 -3.55 -14.39 -0.98
CA PRO A 34 -4.05 -15.68 -1.48
C PRO A 34 -3.68 -15.92 -2.95
N VAL A 35 -3.74 -14.87 -3.79
CA VAL A 35 -3.36 -14.95 -5.20
C VAL A 35 -1.87 -15.26 -5.36
N GLY A 36 -1.00 -14.56 -4.63
CA GLY A 36 0.45 -14.81 -4.66
C GLY A 36 0.82 -16.21 -4.16
N VAL A 37 0.13 -16.71 -3.13
CA VAL A 37 0.30 -18.08 -2.63
C VAL A 37 -0.14 -19.10 -3.67
N ALA A 38 -1.31 -18.92 -4.29
CA ALA A 38 -1.82 -19.82 -5.32
C ALA A 38 -0.89 -19.87 -6.55
N VAL A 39 -0.40 -18.71 -7.00
CA VAL A 39 0.59 -18.63 -8.09
C VAL A 39 1.89 -19.33 -7.69
N ALA A 40 2.36 -19.14 -6.46
CA ALA A 40 3.57 -19.80 -5.99
C ALA A 40 3.43 -21.33 -5.97
N GLN A 41 2.29 -21.85 -5.50
CA GLN A 41 2.03 -23.28 -5.48
C GLN A 41 1.91 -23.86 -6.89
N ALA A 42 1.18 -23.18 -7.79
CA ALA A 42 0.99 -23.63 -9.16
C ALA A 42 2.30 -23.64 -9.97
N ALA A 43 3.20 -22.71 -9.67
CA ALA A 43 4.49 -22.59 -10.34
C ALA A 43 5.65 -23.26 -9.57
N ASP A 44 5.40 -24.02 -8.50
CA ASP A 44 6.43 -24.63 -7.65
C ASP A 44 7.52 -23.64 -7.18
N LEU A 45 7.07 -22.48 -6.70
CA LEU A 45 7.89 -21.42 -6.10
C LEU A 45 7.78 -21.44 -4.57
N SER A 46 8.75 -20.83 -3.90
CA SER A 46 8.68 -20.60 -2.46
C SER A 46 7.48 -19.71 -2.11
N VAL A 47 6.50 -20.29 -1.41
CA VAL A 47 5.33 -19.57 -0.89
C VAL A 47 5.74 -18.43 0.04
N ALA A 48 6.79 -18.63 0.84
CA ALA A 48 7.31 -17.59 1.72
C ALA A 48 7.89 -16.41 0.94
N ALA A 49 8.64 -16.68 -0.14
CA ALA A 49 9.20 -15.63 -0.98
C ALA A 49 8.13 -14.88 -1.78
N ALA A 50 7.12 -15.59 -2.30
CA ALA A 50 5.98 -14.97 -2.97
C ALA A 50 5.13 -14.14 -2.01
N GLY A 51 4.85 -14.64 -0.80
CA GLY A 51 4.15 -13.89 0.24
C GLY A 51 4.91 -12.62 0.66
N ALA A 52 6.23 -12.73 0.86
CA ALA A 52 7.08 -11.58 1.11
C ALA A 52 7.06 -10.57 -0.05
N ALA A 53 7.09 -11.03 -1.29
CA ALA A 53 7.00 -10.18 -2.48
C ALA A 53 5.66 -9.44 -2.56
N VAL A 54 4.55 -10.10 -2.22
CA VAL A 54 3.23 -9.44 -2.11
C VAL A 54 3.25 -8.37 -1.02
N ILE A 55 3.75 -8.67 0.17
CA ILE A 55 3.79 -7.71 1.28
C ILE A 55 4.69 -6.52 0.94
N ALA A 56 5.88 -6.77 0.40
CA ALA A 56 6.81 -5.71 -0.01
C ALA A 56 6.23 -4.84 -1.12
N GLY A 57 5.60 -5.45 -2.13
CA GLY A 57 4.93 -4.74 -3.22
C GLY A 57 3.80 -3.87 -2.68
N ALA A 58 3.01 -4.38 -1.73
CA ALA A 58 1.93 -3.64 -1.08
C ALA A 58 2.42 -2.32 -0.45
N TYR A 59 3.46 -2.40 0.38
CA TYR A 59 4.00 -1.22 1.05
C TYR A 59 4.69 -0.25 0.09
N PHE A 60 5.41 -0.77 -0.91
CA PHE A 60 6.02 0.06 -1.95
C PHE A 60 4.96 0.86 -2.72
N GLY A 61 3.91 0.20 -3.18
CA GLY A 61 2.82 0.85 -3.92
C GLY A 61 2.07 1.88 -3.08
N ASP A 62 1.70 1.52 -1.85
CA ASP A 62 0.95 2.39 -0.94
C ASP A 62 1.72 3.68 -0.63
N ASN A 63 3.03 3.57 -0.39
CA ASN A 63 3.89 4.73 -0.13
C ASN A 63 4.00 5.69 -1.34
N LEU A 64 3.89 5.18 -2.56
CA LEU A 64 3.86 5.99 -3.78
C LEU A 64 2.46 6.50 -4.13
N SER A 65 1.41 5.97 -3.50
CA SER A 65 0.04 6.32 -3.87
C SER A 65 -0.32 7.74 -3.43
N ILE A 66 -0.81 8.52 -4.41
CA ILE A 66 -1.34 9.87 -4.19
C ILE A 66 -2.71 9.80 -3.47
N ILE A 67 -3.38 8.66 -3.51
CA ILE A 67 -4.71 8.52 -2.89
C ILE A 67 -4.68 7.81 -1.53
N SER A 68 -3.50 7.46 -1.03
CA SER A 68 -3.35 6.81 0.28
C SER A 68 -3.60 7.79 1.43
N ASP A 69 -4.32 7.32 2.45
CA ASP A 69 -4.61 8.07 3.68
C ASP A 69 -3.34 8.60 4.33
N THR A 70 -2.26 7.81 4.33
CA THR A 70 -0.97 8.22 4.89
C THR A 70 -0.33 9.37 4.10
N THR A 71 -0.48 9.36 2.78
CA THR A 71 -0.01 10.42 1.89
C THR A 71 -0.80 11.70 2.10
N ILE A 72 -2.12 11.59 2.17
CA ILE A 72 -3.04 12.71 2.37
C ILE A 72 -2.81 13.34 3.75
N ALA A 73 -2.71 12.52 4.80
CA ALA A 73 -2.45 13.00 6.16
C ALA A 73 -1.09 13.69 6.28
N ALA A 74 -0.04 13.14 5.66
CA ALA A 74 1.31 13.70 5.74
C ALA A 74 1.39 15.07 5.08
N THR A 75 0.80 15.22 3.90
CA THR A 75 0.87 16.46 3.11
C THR A 75 -0.01 17.56 3.69
N ASN A 76 -1.26 17.24 4.07
CA ASN A 76 -2.13 18.19 4.74
C ASN A 76 -1.60 18.60 6.11
N GLY A 77 -0.98 17.66 6.85
CA GLY A 77 -0.44 17.93 8.17
C GLY A 77 0.69 18.97 8.19
N VAL A 78 1.48 19.06 7.11
CA VAL A 78 2.62 20.00 7.00
C VAL A 78 2.43 21.08 5.92
N GLY A 79 1.27 21.11 5.25
CA GLY A 79 0.98 22.03 4.15
C GLY A 79 1.79 21.77 2.87
N ALA A 80 2.34 20.57 2.69
CA ALA A 80 3.07 20.20 1.48
C ALA A 80 2.11 19.84 0.34
N LYS A 81 2.54 20.05 -0.92
CA LYS A 81 1.74 19.63 -2.08
C LYS A 81 1.91 18.13 -2.33
N MET A 82 0.82 17.45 -2.65
CA MET A 82 0.82 16.02 -3.00
C MET A 82 1.82 15.67 -4.11
N LYS A 83 1.92 16.53 -5.13
CA LYS A 83 2.86 16.36 -6.25
C LYS A 83 4.32 16.37 -5.80
N ASP A 84 4.66 17.19 -4.81
CA ASP A 84 6.04 17.31 -4.31
C ASP A 84 6.41 16.09 -3.46
N LYS A 85 5.48 15.61 -2.61
CA LYS A 85 5.62 14.33 -1.91
C LYS A 85 5.81 13.17 -2.89
N PHE A 86 4.97 13.08 -3.93
CA PHE A 86 5.07 12.01 -4.92
C PHE A 86 6.44 11.98 -5.60
N LYS A 87 6.94 13.13 -6.06
CA LYS A 87 8.28 13.23 -6.67
C LYS A 87 9.39 12.76 -5.72
N MET A 88 9.36 13.22 -4.47
CA MET A 88 10.37 12.82 -3.48
C MET A 88 10.28 11.32 -3.17
N ASN A 89 9.06 10.80 -3.00
CA ASN A 89 8.85 9.37 -2.73
C ASN A 89 9.32 8.50 -3.89
N VAL A 90 9.11 8.90 -5.15
CA VAL A 90 9.66 8.17 -6.31
C VAL A 90 11.19 8.14 -6.28
N LEU A 91 11.85 9.26 -5.96
CA LEU A 91 13.31 9.34 -5.90
C LEU A 91 13.93 8.41 -4.85
N ILE A 92 13.26 8.19 -3.72
CA ILE A 92 13.75 7.32 -2.65
C ILE A 92 13.28 5.87 -2.78
N ALA A 93 12.04 5.65 -3.21
CA ALA A 93 11.42 4.32 -3.23
C ALA A 93 11.80 3.53 -4.49
N LEU A 94 11.99 4.19 -5.63
CA LEU A 94 12.32 3.51 -6.88
C LEU A 94 13.68 2.80 -6.82
N PRO A 95 14.78 3.40 -6.32
CA PRO A 95 16.04 2.68 -6.13
C PRO A 95 15.90 1.47 -5.20
N ALA A 96 15.17 1.63 -4.08
CA ALA A 96 14.92 0.54 -3.16
C ALA A 96 14.14 -0.60 -3.82
N ALA A 97 13.10 -0.28 -4.60
CA ALA A 97 12.30 -1.27 -5.34
C ALA A 97 13.11 -2.00 -6.40
N ILE A 98 14.03 -1.32 -7.10
CA ILE A 98 14.94 -1.97 -8.06
C ILE A 98 15.85 -2.97 -7.32
N ILE A 99 16.45 -2.57 -6.20
CA ILE A 99 17.29 -3.45 -5.39
C ILE A 99 16.48 -4.66 -4.90
N THR A 100 15.28 -4.44 -4.38
CA THR A 100 14.37 -5.51 -3.94
C THR A 100 13.98 -6.45 -5.08
N ALA A 101 13.68 -5.92 -6.28
CA ALA A 101 13.37 -6.74 -7.45
C ALA A 101 14.56 -7.60 -7.89
N ILE A 102 15.79 -7.06 -7.82
CA ILE A 102 17.01 -7.82 -8.10
C ILE A 102 17.19 -8.93 -7.06
N PHE A 103 17.01 -8.65 -5.76
CA PHE A 103 17.06 -9.69 -4.72
C PHE A 103 16.03 -10.79 -4.97
N TYR A 104 14.79 -10.45 -5.31
CA TYR A 104 13.79 -11.45 -5.66
C TYR A 104 14.12 -12.23 -6.92
N ALA A 105 14.83 -11.63 -7.88
CA ALA A 105 15.27 -12.33 -9.09
C ALA A 105 16.37 -13.36 -8.78
N VAL A 106 17.28 -13.04 -7.85
CA VAL A 106 18.33 -13.95 -7.37
C VAL A 106 17.75 -15.07 -6.51
N VAL A 107 16.80 -14.74 -5.64
CA VAL A 107 16.05 -15.73 -4.83
C VAL A 107 15.09 -16.57 -5.69
N GLY A 108 14.87 -16.16 -6.95
CA GLY A 108 13.91 -16.75 -7.88
C GLY A 108 13.91 -18.28 -7.93
N GLY A 109 12.74 -18.86 -8.21
CA GLY A 109 12.58 -20.31 -8.32
C GLY A 109 12.82 -20.83 -9.73
N THR A 110 12.98 -22.15 -9.86
CA THR A 110 13.05 -22.89 -11.14
C THR A 110 11.67 -23.21 -11.72
N GLY A 111 10.63 -22.64 -11.12
CA GLY A 111 9.23 -22.88 -11.40
C GLY A 111 8.83 -22.65 -12.86
N LYS A 112 8.17 -23.64 -13.47
CA LYS A 112 7.60 -23.48 -14.81
C LYS A 112 6.13 -23.08 -14.68
N VAL A 113 5.75 -21.98 -15.32
CA VAL A 113 4.33 -21.63 -15.49
C VAL A 113 3.84 -22.38 -16.71
N GLU A 114 3.09 -23.45 -16.48
CA GLU A 114 2.42 -24.24 -17.51
C GLU A 114 0.92 -23.88 -17.50
N GLY A 115 0.37 -23.49 -18.65
CA GLY A 115 -1.04 -23.08 -18.77
C GLY A 115 -1.27 -22.06 -19.89
N ASP A 116 -2.55 -21.74 -20.13
CA ASP A 116 -2.94 -20.65 -21.03
C ASP A 116 -2.59 -19.31 -20.38
N LEU A 117 -1.62 -18.60 -20.98
CA LEU A 117 -1.13 -17.29 -20.54
C LEU A 117 -1.99 -16.15 -21.14
N SER A 118 -3.28 -16.39 -21.35
CA SER A 118 -4.18 -15.39 -21.90
C SER A 118 -4.28 -14.21 -20.93
N PHE A 119 -3.93 -13.03 -21.42
CA PHE A 119 -4.02 -11.77 -20.68
C PHE A 119 -5.03 -10.87 -21.38
N ASN A 120 -5.83 -10.15 -20.59
CA ASN A 120 -6.76 -9.17 -21.11
C ASN A 120 -6.39 -7.77 -20.59
N PHE A 121 -5.91 -6.92 -21.49
CA PHE A 121 -5.59 -5.52 -21.16
C PHE A 121 -6.78 -4.73 -20.63
N ILE A 122 -8.01 -5.11 -21.00
CA ILE A 122 -9.24 -4.46 -20.54
C ILE A 122 -9.34 -4.54 -19.00
N ASN A 123 -8.86 -5.62 -18.38
CA ASN A 123 -8.92 -5.81 -16.93
C ASN A 123 -8.03 -4.82 -16.15
N ILE A 124 -7.08 -4.18 -16.82
CA ILE A 124 -6.15 -3.22 -16.21
C ILE A 124 -6.72 -1.79 -16.28
N LEU A 125 -7.72 -1.54 -17.13
CA LEU A 125 -8.30 -0.20 -17.33
C LEU A 125 -8.80 0.48 -16.05
N PRO A 126 -9.50 -0.20 -15.11
CA PRO A 126 -9.92 0.44 -13.86
C PRO A 126 -8.74 1.00 -13.05
N TYR A 127 -7.63 0.25 -12.97
CA TYR A 127 -6.42 0.68 -12.26
C TYR A 127 -5.75 1.88 -12.95
N ILE A 128 -5.65 1.86 -14.28
CA ILE A 128 -5.10 2.97 -15.07
C ILE A 128 -5.96 4.22 -14.91
N PHE A 129 -7.30 4.06 -14.99
CA PHE A 129 -8.23 5.15 -14.77
C PHE A 129 -8.03 5.79 -13.39
N VAL A 130 -8.00 4.99 -12.33
CA VAL A 130 -7.81 5.49 -10.96
C VAL A 130 -6.50 6.26 -10.82
N LEU A 131 -5.41 5.73 -11.39
CA LEU A 131 -4.11 6.40 -11.35
C LEU A 131 -4.13 7.75 -12.07
N ILE A 132 -4.65 7.80 -13.29
CA ILE A 132 -4.69 9.01 -14.10
C ILE A 132 -5.61 10.06 -13.46
N ALA A 133 -6.80 9.65 -13.02
CA ALA A 133 -7.77 10.55 -12.40
C ALA A 133 -7.24 11.14 -11.09
N ALA A 134 -6.55 10.34 -10.27
CA ALA A 134 -5.88 10.80 -9.06
C ALA A 134 -4.76 11.82 -9.35
N ILE A 135 -3.93 11.55 -10.36
CA ILE A 135 -2.85 12.48 -10.78
C ILE A 135 -3.44 13.77 -11.36
N ALA A 136 -4.58 13.70 -12.04
CA ALA A 136 -5.32 14.85 -12.56
C ALA A 136 -5.97 15.70 -11.45
N GLY A 137 -5.94 15.25 -10.20
CA GLY A 137 -6.44 15.99 -9.05
C GLY A 137 -7.94 15.87 -8.82
N LEU A 138 -8.59 14.84 -9.36
CA LEU A 138 -9.98 14.53 -9.00
C LEU A 138 -10.06 14.09 -7.53
N ASP A 139 -11.23 14.31 -6.92
CA ASP A 139 -11.50 13.88 -5.55
C ASP A 139 -11.32 12.37 -5.38
N VAL A 140 -10.59 11.98 -4.34
CA VAL A 140 -10.18 10.59 -4.11
C VAL A 140 -11.38 9.65 -3.96
N ILE A 141 -12.42 10.07 -3.24
CA ILE A 141 -13.61 9.26 -2.99
C ILE A 141 -14.32 9.01 -4.32
N LEU A 142 -14.49 10.07 -5.12
CA LEU A 142 -15.11 9.96 -6.44
C LEU A 142 -14.31 9.04 -7.37
N VAL A 143 -12.98 9.15 -7.38
CA VAL A 143 -12.10 8.30 -8.20
C VAL A 143 -12.26 6.83 -7.84
N LEU A 144 -12.27 6.49 -6.55
CA LEU A 144 -12.41 5.10 -6.08
C LEU A 144 -13.80 4.52 -6.41
N ILE A 145 -14.88 5.29 -6.24
CA ILE A 145 -16.24 4.86 -6.58
C ILE A 145 -16.34 4.55 -8.09
N ILE A 146 -15.85 5.46 -8.94
CA ILE A 146 -15.87 5.23 -10.39
C ILE A 146 -15.00 4.02 -10.76
N GLY A 147 -13.84 3.84 -10.12
CA GLY A 147 -12.99 2.67 -10.33
C GLY A 147 -13.70 1.35 -10.02
N ILE A 148 -14.42 1.27 -8.90
CA ILE A 148 -15.21 0.09 -8.51
C ILE A 148 -16.33 -0.18 -9.52
N VAL A 149 -17.08 0.86 -9.91
CA VAL A 149 -18.16 0.73 -10.91
C VAL A 149 -17.60 0.28 -12.25
N MET A 150 -16.48 0.86 -12.70
CA MET A 150 -15.82 0.47 -13.94
C MET A 150 -15.37 -0.99 -13.91
N ALA A 151 -14.76 -1.45 -12.80
CA ALA A 151 -14.38 -2.86 -12.64
C ALA A 151 -15.60 -3.80 -12.69
N GLY A 152 -16.70 -3.42 -12.04
CA GLY A 152 -17.96 -4.18 -12.08
C GLY A 152 -18.57 -4.27 -13.47
N VAL A 153 -18.68 -3.13 -14.17
CA VAL A 153 -19.23 -3.07 -15.54
C VAL A 153 -18.38 -3.90 -16.50
N LEU A 154 -17.05 -3.78 -16.45
CA LEU A 154 -16.16 -4.56 -17.31
C LEU A 154 -16.26 -6.06 -17.02
N GLY A 155 -16.38 -6.46 -15.75
CA GLY A 155 -16.60 -7.86 -15.37
C GLY A 155 -17.93 -8.41 -15.91
N MET A 156 -18.98 -7.60 -15.91
CA MET A 156 -20.30 -7.97 -16.47
C MET A 156 -20.29 -8.06 -18.00
N VAL A 157 -19.69 -7.08 -18.68
CA VAL A 157 -19.60 -7.06 -20.14
C VAL A 157 -18.77 -8.23 -20.68
N GLN A 158 -17.72 -8.64 -19.96
CA GLN A 158 -16.92 -9.81 -20.32
C GLN A 158 -17.56 -11.15 -19.94
N GLY A 159 -18.73 -11.15 -19.30
CA GLY A 159 -19.39 -12.36 -18.82
C GLY A 159 -18.67 -13.07 -17.66
N GLN A 160 -17.71 -12.41 -17.02
CA GLN A 160 -16.93 -12.96 -15.90
C GLN A 160 -17.67 -12.85 -14.57
N MET A 161 -18.58 -11.88 -14.45
CA MET A 161 -19.26 -11.59 -13.20
C MET A 161 -20.70 -11.09 -13.41
N GLY A 162 -21.67 -11.61 -12.67
CA GLY A 162 -23.04 -11.08 -12.62
C GLY A 162 -23.23 -9.99 -11.55
N VAL A 163 -24.38 -9.32 -11.55
CA VAL A 163 -24.73 -8.26 -10.57
C VAL A 163 -24.64 -8.76 -9.12
N PHE A 164 -25.09 -9.99 -8.86
CA PHE A 164 -25.02 -10.59 -7.53
C PHE A 164 -23.59 -10.81 -7.07
N GLN A 165 -22.73 -11.34 -7.95
CA GLN A 165 -21.32 -11.57 -7.65
C GLN A 165 -20.57 -10.26 -7.44
N PHE A 166 -20.91 -9.21 -8.20
CA PHE A 166 -20.34 -7.87 -7.99
C PHE A 166 -20.71 -7.30 -6.62
N THR A 167 -21.99 -7.36 -6.26
CA THR A 167 -22.47 -6.89 -4.95
C THR A 167 -21.83 -7.69 -3.82
N LYS A 168 -21.71 -9.02 -3.98
CA LYS A 168 -21.03 -9.89 -3.02
C LYS A 168 -19.54 -9.52 -2.89
N ALA A 169 -18.83 -9.28 -3.98
CA ALA A 169 -17.41 -8.91 -3.94
C ALA A 169 -17.16 -7.59 -3.19
N ILE A 170 -18.08 -6.62 -3.31
CA ILE A 170 -18.05 -5.39 -2.50
C ILE A 170 -18.22 -5.75 -1.01
N GLY A 171 -19.21 -6.59 -0.69
CA GLY A 171 -19.48 -7.07 0.67
C GLY A 171 -18.28 -7.79 1.30
N ASP A 172 -17.71 -8.77 0.59
CA ASP A 172 -16.53 -9.53 1.01
C ASP A 172 -15.33 -8.59 1.26
N GLY A 173 -15.17 -7.57 0.40
CA GLY A 173 -14.16 -6.53 0.58
C GLY A 173 -14.37 -5.74 1.89
N MET A 174 -15.60 -5.31 2.18
CA MET A 174 -15.94 -4.61 3.43
C MET A 174 -15.75 -5.51 4.66
N GLU A 175 -16.19 -6.77 4.59
CA GLU A 175 -16.05 -7.74 5.68
C GLU A 175 -14.57 -7.99 6.01
N SER A 176 -13.72 -8.13 4.99
CA SER A 176 -12.28 -8.36 5.18
C SER A 176 -11.60 -7.24 5.98
N MET A 177 -12.13 -6.01 5.91
CA MET A 177 -11.62 -4.84 6.62
C MET A 177 -12.23 -4.66 8.01
N PHE A 178 -13.38 -5.28 8.30
CA PHE A 178 -14.11 -5.07 9.55
C PHE A 178 -13.30 -5.47 10.79
N THR A 179 -12.64 -6.63 10.76
CA THR A 179 -11.79 -7.08 11.88
C THR A 179 -10.60 -6.15 12.10
N ILE A 180 -9.94 -5.71 11.02
CA ILE A 180 -8.80 -4.78 11.08
C ILE A 180 -9.28 -3.43 11.65
N PHE A 181 -10.44 -2.95 11.20
CA PHE A 181 -11.07 -1.75 11.72
C PHE A 181 -11.35 -1.84 13.21
N LEU A 182 -11.94 -2.94 13.71
CA LEU A 182 -12.23 -3.11 15.14
C LEU A 182 -10.95 -3.05 15.99
N VAL A 183 -9.90 -3.76 15.57
CA VAL A 183 -8.61 -3.73 16.26
C VAL A 183 -8.01 -2.32 16.21
N ALA A 184 -7.98 -1.68 15.03
CA ALA A 184 -7.45 -0.33 14.88
C ALA A 184 -8.25 0.70 15.71
N PHE A 185 -9.56 0.54 15.83
CA PHE A 185 -10.43 1.38 16.63
C PHE A 185 -10.11 1.25 18.13
N LEU A 186 -9.98 0.03 18.65
CA LEU A 186 -9.61 -0.21 20.04
C LEU A 186 -8.19 0.29 20.35
N VAL A 187 -7.23 0.01 19.46
CA VAL A 187 -5.86 0.52 19.58
C VAL A 187 -5.86 2.05 19.56
N SER A 188 -6.64 2.68 18.68
CA SER A 188 -6.78 4.15 18.64
C SER A 188 -7.33 4.72 19.96
N GLY A 189 -8.24 4.01 20.63
CA GLY A 189 -8.70 4.36 21.99
C GLY A 189 -7.59 4.29 23.04
N LEU A 190 -6.78 3.24 23.02
CA LEU A 190 -5.59 3.12 23.90
C LEU A 190 -4.57 4.22 23.62
N VAL A 191 -4.34 4.52 22.34
CA VAL A 191 -3.46 5.62 21.90
C VAL A 191 -3.97 6.97 22.41
N ALA A 192 -5.28 7.21 22.38
CA ALA A 192 -5.86 8.42 22.93
C ALA A 192 -5.60 8.56 24.44
N LEU A 193 -5.61 7.45 25.19
CA LEU A 193 -5.21 7.44 26.60
C LEU A 193 -3.72 7.76 26.78
N ILE A 194 -2.82 7.13 26.00
CA ILE A 194 -1.38 7.42 26.05
C ILE A 194 -1.11 8.91 25.79
N ARG A 195 -1.86 9.50 24.85
CA ARG A 195 -1.82 10.93 24.57
C ARG A 195 -2.34 11.76 25.75
N TYR A 196 -3.48 11.39 26.33
CA TYR A 196 -4.07 12.07 27.50
C TYR A 196 -3.12 12.07 28.71
N TYR A 197 -2.37 10.99 28.93
CA TYR A 197 -1.37 10.89 30.00
C TYR A 197 0.00 11.49 29.64
N GLY A 198 0.16 12.14 28.47
CA GLY A 198 1.37 12.86 28.08
C GLY A 198 2.53 11.98 27.56
N GLY A 199 2.30 10.69 27.29
CA GLY A 199 3.34 9.79 26.78
C GLY A 199 3.89 10.22 25.40
N ILE A 200 3.01 10.74 24.54
CA ILE A 200 3.39 11.26 23.23
C ILE A 200 4.22 12.54 23.36
N ASP A 201 3.83 13.46 24.26
CA ASP A 201 4.55 14.71 24.50
C ASP A 201 5.96 14.46 25.07
N TRP A 202 6.09 13.43 25.90
CA TRP A 202 7.40 12.98 26.38
C TRP A 202 8.30 12.48 25.24
N ILE A 203 7.78 11.62 24.35
CA ILE A 203 8.50 11.10 23.17
C ILE A 203 9.00 12.28 22.31
N ILE A 204 8.13 13.26 22.05
CA ILE A 204 8.44 14.46 21.28
C ILE A 204 9.56 15.27 21.94
N THR A 205 9.42 15.56 23.23
CA THR A 205 10.38 16.39 23.97
C THR A 205 11.75 15.72 24.03
N ALA A 206 11.78 14.41 24.33
CA ALA A 206 13.01 13.63 24.39
C ALA A 206 13.77 13.68 23.06
N MET A 207 13.07 13.53 21.93
CA MET A 207 13.69 13.53 20.60
C MET A 207 14.08 14.92 20.10
N LYS A 208 13.33 15.99 20.44
CA LYS A 208 13.68 17.37 20.08
C LYS A 208 15.05 17.78 20.60
N THR A 209 15.44 17.36 21.80
CA THR A 209 16.75 17.69 22.40
C THR A 209 17.95 17.17 21.60
N LYS A 210 17.73 16.25 20.65
CA LYS A 210 18.76 15.65 19.79
C LYS A 210 18.91 16.33 18.43
N ALA A 211 17.97 17.21 18.04
CA ALA A 211 18.02 17.93 16.78
C ALA A 211 18.92 19.18 16.90
N LYS A 212 20.15 19.10 16.40
CA LYS A 212 21.15 20.18 16.45
C LYS A 212 21.40 20.89 15.11
N GLY A 213 20.82 20.36 14.03
CA GLY A 213 20.94 20.89 12.67
C GLY A 213 20.06 20.12 11.68
N ARG A 214 19.99 20.58 10.43
CA ARG A 214 19.05 20.07 9.40
C ARG A 214 19.05 18.55 9.26
N LYS A 215 20.22 17.93 9.01
CA LYS A 215 20.32 16.46 8.85
C LYS A 215 19.86 15.71 10.11
N SER A 216 20.25 16.19 11.30
CA SER A 216 19.81 15.56 12.55
C SER A 216 18.31 15.71 12.77
N ALA A 217 17.70 16.82 12.33
CA ALA A 217 16.26 17.02 12.40
C ALA A 217 15.52 16.06 11.46
N GLU A 218 16.00 15.87 10.23
CA GLU A 218 15.43 14.91 9.27
C GLU A 218 15.45 13.46 9.84
N TYR A 219 16.56 13.05 10.47
CA TYR A 219 16.63 11.74 11.14
C TYR A 219 15.71 11.65 12.36
N VAL A 220 15.63 12.70 13.16
CA VAL A 220 14.75 12.75 14.35
C VAL A 220 13.29 12.62 13.94
N ILE A 221 12.86 13.34 12.90
CA ILE A 221 11.49 13.26 12.37
C ILE A 221 11.21 11.86 11.81
N SER A 222 12.14 11.28 11.04
CA SER A 222 12.01 9.92 10.52
C SER A 222 11.90 8.88 11.63
N LEU A 223 12.76 8.96 12.66
CA LEU A 223 12.76 8.04 13.79
C LEU A 223 11.48 8.20 14.61
N MET A 224 11.05 9.45 14.86
CA MET A 224 9.83 9.76 15.59
C MET A 224 8.61 9.18 14.89
N SER A 225 8.46 9.42 13.58
CA SER A 225 7.36 8.86 12.80
C SER A 225 7.39 7.34 12.82
N GLY A 226 8.57 6.71 12.78
CA GLY A 226 8.73 5.26 12.87
C GLY A 226 8.34 4.69 14.25
N VAL A 227 8.84 5.29 15.33
CA VAL A 227 8.53 4.90 16.72
C VAL A 227 7.04 5.06 17.00
N LEU A 228 6.45 6.19 16.59
CA LEU A 228 5.01 6.39 16.72
C LEU A 228 4.24 5.39 15.87
N SER A 229 4.61 5.17 14.61
CA SER A 229 3.91 4.18 13.77
C SER A 229 3.94 2.78 14.37
N ALA A 230 5.08 2.37 14.96
CA ALA A 230 5.23 1.08 15.63
C ALA A 230 4.46 1.00 16.95
N ALA A 231 4.47 2.06 17.76
CA ALA A 231 3.79 2.10 19.05
C ALA A 231 2.27 2.18 18.90
N LEU A 232 1.80 2.92 17.90
CA LEU A 232 0.37 3.16 17.66
C LEU A 232 -0.26 2.10 16.75
N SER A 233 0.55 1.29 16.05
CA SER A 233 0.12 0.36 15.00
C SER A 233 -0.82 1.01 13.96
N HIS A 234 -0.74 2.32 13.81
CA HIS A 234 -1.63 3.12 12.97
C HIS A 234 -0.87 4.27 12.33
N ASN A 235 -0.42 4.05 11.09
CA ASN A 235 0.45 4.97 10.36
C ASN A 235 -0.17 6.36 10.20
N THR A 236 -1.44 6.46 9.81
CA THR A 236 -2.12 7.75 9.61
C THR A 236 -2.19 8.59 10.90
N LEU A 237 -2.50 7.97 12.03
CA LEU A 237 -2.56 8.65 13.32
C LEU A 237 -1.17 9.10 13.78
N ALA A 238 -0.14 8.25 13.61
CA ALA A 238 1.25 8.61 13.89
C ALA A 238 1.71 9.81 13.06
N ILE A 239 1.30 9.89 11.80
CA ILE A 239 1.59 11.03 10.91
C ILE A 239 0.90 12.30 11.40
N ILE A 240 -0.40 12.25 11.71
CA ILE A 240 -1.17 13.44 12.17
C ILE A 240 -0.58 14.00 13.47
N ILE A 241 -0.10 13.13 14.35
CA ILE A 241 0.51 13.52 15.62
C ILE A 241 1.90 14.12 15.43
N SER A 242 2.69 13.57 14.50
CA SER A 242 4.06 14.03 14.24
C SER A 242 4.13 15.24 13.31
N ALA A 243 3.14 15.46 12.45
CA ALA A 243 3.15 16.52 11.43
C ALA A 243 3.29 17.96 11.97
N PRO A 244 2.61 18.39 13.06
CA PRO A 244 2.77 19.75 13.60
C PRO A 244 4.17 20.07 14.16
N ILE A 245 5.04 19.06 14.21
CA ILE A 245 6.38 19.09 14.80
C ILE A 245 7.47 19.10 13.73
N ALA A 246 7.11 18.68 12.51
CA ALA A 246 7.98 18.55 11.36
C ALA A 246 8.24 19.88 10.65
#